data_AF-A0A535L811-F1
#
_entry.id   AF-A0A535L811-F1
#
_cell.length_a   1.000
_cell.length_b   1.000
_cell.length_c   1.000
_cell.angle_alpha   90.00
_cell.angle_beta   90.00
_cell.angle_gamma   90.00
#
_symmetry.space_group_name_H-M   'P 1'
#
loop_
_entity.id
_entity.type
_entity.pdbx_description
1 polymer ?
#
loop_
_entity_poly.entity_id
_entity_poly.type
_entity_poly.pdbx_seq_one_letter_code
_entity_poly.pdbx_strand_id
1 'polypeptide(L)'
;MTRTVSDELVASQQLVIAMMRIAAEDGSARVGAWTLRDIAGHLATTERECFEPRIRSIAAGERPKFDYYTNDERDFSGTQLEAALEEWIATRSRLLDYVRSLTDSERARVGFHDRYGEISVDRYLEIALDHDRDHLRGLEHVAGELAR
;
A
#
# COMPACT_ATOMS: atom_id res chain seq x y z
N MET A 1 8.20 -23.18 -5.85
CA MET A 1 7.13 -22.41 -6.52
C MET A 1 7.51 -20.95 -6.45
N THR A 2 7.42 -20.21 -7.55
CA THR A 2 7.69 -18.76 -7.57
C THR A 2 6.57 -18.04 -6.81
N ARG A 3 6.89 -17.11 -5.92
CA ARG A 3 5.87 -16.28 -5.24
C ARG A 3 5.15 -15.41 -6.26
N THR A 4 3.85 -15.23 -6.07
CA THR A 4 3.07 -14.27 -6.86
C THR A 4 3.22 -12.87 -6.27
N VAL A 5 2.95 -11.81 -7.05
CA VAL A 5 2.92 -10.43 -6.53
C VAL A 5 1.93 -10.28 -5.37
N SER A 6 0.81 -11.00 -5.40
CA SER A 6 -0.16 -11.04 -4.30
C SER A 6 0.43 -11.64 -3.02
N ASP A 7 1.26 -12.67 -3.12
CA ASP A 7 1.94 -13.26 -1.95
C ASP A 7 2.99 -12.29 -1.37
N GLU A 8 3.67 -11.57 -2.25
CA GLU A 8 4.64 -10.54 -1.86
C GLU A 8 3.96 -9.35 -1.18
N LEU A 9 2.79 -8.91 -1.67
CA LEU A 9 1.99 -7.85 -1.05
C LEU A 9 1.46 -8.22 0.35
N VAL A 10 1.12 -9.49 0.57
CA VAL A 10 0.75 -9.95 1.92
C VAL A 10 1.98 -9.93 2.83
N ALA A 11 3.11 -10.43 2.34
CA ALA A 11 4.34 -10.47 3.11
C ALA A 11 4.88 -9.07 3.45
N SER A 12 4.86 -8.13 2.50
CA SER A 12 5.29 -6.74 2.71
C SER A 12 4.40 -6.03 3.72
N GLN A 13 3.07 -6.16 3.61
CA GLN A 13 2.14 -5.59 4.58
C GLN A 13 2.39 -6.13 5.99
N GLN A 14 2.58 -7.45 6.14
CA GLN A 14 2.87 -8.07 7.43
C GLN A 14 4.18 -7.56 8.05
N LEU A 15 5.23 -7.41 7.24
CA LEU A 15 6.53 -6.89 7.70
C LEU A 15 6.42 -5.43 8.13
N VAL A 16 5.75 -4.58 7.34
CA VAL A 16 5.52 -3.17 7.70
C VAL A 16 4.78 -3.08 9.03
N ILE A 17 3.69 -3.84 9.21
CA ILE A 17 2.92 -3.86 10.45
C ILE A 17 3.76 -4.31 11.65
N ALA A 18 4.54 -5.38 11.49
CA ALA A 18 5.41 -5.87 12.55
C ALA A 18 6.45 -4.82 12.96
N MET A 19 7.10 -4.18 11.99
CA MET A 19 8.09 -3.13 12.24
C MET A 19 7.47 -1.91 12.91
N MET A 20 6.28 -1.48 12.48
CA MET A 20 5.56 -0.38 13.13
C MET A 20 5.22 -0.70 14.58
N ARG A 21 4.76 -1.92 14.88
CA ARG A 21 4.43 -2.33 16.26
C ARG A 21 5.65 -2.37 17.17
N ILE A 22 6.80 -2.83 16.64
CA ILE A 22 8.08 -2.80 17.38
C ILE A 22 8.50 -1.34 17.64
N ALA A 23 8.47 -0.49 16.60
CA ALA A 23 8.86 0.91 16.72
C ALA A 23 7.91 1.72 17.61
N ALA A 24 6.64 1.31 17.75
CA ALA A 24 5.64 2.01 18.56
C ALA A 24 5.92 1.98 20.07
N GLU A 25 6.86 1.13 20.53
CA GLU A 25 7.36 1.17 21.90
C GLU A 25 8.08 2.51 22.20
N ASP A 26 8.64 3.16 21.18
CA ASP A 26 9.17 4.52 21.26
C ASP A 26 8.16 5.53 20.69
N GLY A 27 7.54 6.31 21.58
CA GLY A 27 6.59 7.36 21.20
C GLY A 27 7.19 8.51 20.38
N SER A 28 8.51 8.58 20.24
CA SER A 28 9.23 9.56 19.42
C SER A 28 9.57 9.08 18.00
N ALA A 29 9.38 7.78 17.72
CA ALA A 29 9.71 7.13 16.45
C ALA A 29 9.03 7.81 15.26
N ARG A 30 9.84 8.10 14.23
CA ARG A 30 9.43 8.84 13.04
C ARG A 30 10.28 8.48 11.83
N VAL A 31 9.65 8.44 10.65
CA VAL A 31 10.36 8.36 9.36
C VAL A 31 10.31 9.75 8.74
N GLY A 32 11.44 10.46 8.76
CA GLY A 32 11.48 11.87 8.39
C GLY A 32 10.55 12.70 9.27
N ALA A 33 9.56 13.38 8.65
CA ALA A 33 8.58 14.20 9.35
C ALA A 33 7.37 13.41 9.88
N TRP A 34 7.19 12.15 9.46
CA TRP A 34 5.97 11.39 9.72
C TRP A 34 6.10 10.52 10.96
N THR A 35 5.13 10.62 11.85
CA THR A 35 4.96 9.67 12.95
C THR A 35 4.47 8.32 12.43
N LEU A 36 4.57 7.26 13.24
CA LEU A 36 4.03 5.95 12.87
C LEU A 36 2.52 5.99 12.56
N ARG A 37 1.77 6.87 13.24
CA ARG A 37 0.33 7.10 12.97
C ARG A 37 0.10 7.72 11.60
N ASP A 38 0.94 8.68 11.21
CA ASP A 38 0.86 9.31 9.89
C ASP A 38 1.12 8.29 8.79
N ILE A 39 2.16 7.46 8.95
CA ILE A 39 2.49 6.41 7.97
C ILE A 39 1.35 5.38 7.87
N ALA A 40 0.80 4.91 9.00
CA ALA A 40 -0.31 3.96 8.99
C ALA A 40 -1.57 4.56 8.34
N GLY A 41 -1.91 5.81 8.65
CA GLY A 41 -3.02 6.53 8.03
C GLY A 41 -2.82 6.73 6.52
N HIS A 42 -1.60 7.08 6.10
CA HIS A 42 -1.21 7.20 4.70
C HIS A 42 -1.38 5.88 3.94
N LEU A 43 -0.88 4.76 4.49
CA LEU A 43 -0.97 3.44 3.87
C LEU A 43 -2.42 2.98 3.71
N ALA A 44 -3.21 3.07 4.79
CA ALA A 44 -4.63 2.71 4.76
C ALA A 44 -5.41 3.55 3.74
N THR A 45 -5.17 4.85 3.73
CA THR A 45 -5.83 5.78 2.80
C THR A 45 -5.41 5.51 1.35
N THR A 46 -4.12 5.28 1.09
CA THR A 46 -3.62 4.98 -0.26
C THR A 46 -4.22 3.68 -0.79
N GLU A 47 -4.33 2.65 0.05
CA GLU A 47 -4.97 1.40 -0.34
C GLU A 47 -6.44 1.62 -0.75
N ARG A 48 -7.20 2.33 0.11
CA ARG A 48 -8.65 2.54 -0.06
C ARG A 48 -9.00 3.50 -1.19
N GLU A 49 -8.22 4.56 -1.37
CA GLU A 49 -8.57 5.65 -2.30
C GLU A 49 -7.80 5.58 -3.62
N CYS A 50 -6.65 4.89 -3.66
CA CYS A 50 -5.84 4.75 -4.87
C CYS A 50 -5.85 3.30 -5.36
N PHE A 51 -5.23 2.37 -4.64
CA PHE A 51 -4.98 1.03 -5.17
C PHE A 51 -6.28 0.26 -5.48
N GLU A 52 -7.17 0.12 -4.50
CA GLU A 52 -8.42 -0.63 -4.69
C GLU A 52 -9.30 -0.10 -5.84
N PRO A 53 -9.72 1.18 -5.87
CA PRO A 53 -10.62 1.67 -6.91
C PRO A 53 -9.96 1.70 -8.30
N ARG A 54 -8.66 1.98 -8.40
CA ARG A 54 -7.95 2.03 -9.69
C ARG A 54 -7.78 0.63 -10.28
N ILE A 55 -7.45 -0.37 -9.46
CA ILE A 55 -7.39 -1.77 -9.92
C ILE A 55 -8.77 -2.27 -10.35
N ARG A 56 -9.83 -1.96 -9.58
CA ARG A 56 -11.20 -2.35 -9.93
C ARG A 56 -11.67 -1.75 -11.26
N SER A 57 -11.40 -0.47 -11.51
CA SER A 57 -11.79 0.20 -12.77
C SER A 57 -11.02 -0.33 -13.99
N ILE A 58 -9.72 -0.62 -13.86
CA ILE A 58 -8.95 -1.31 -14.91
C ILE A 58 -9.57 -2.69 -15.18
N ALA A 59 -9.77 -3.48 -14.13
CA ALA A 59 -10.31 -4.84 -14.24
C ALA A 59 -11.73 -4.85 -14.79
N ALA A 60 -12.54 -3.80 -14.58
CA ALA A 60 -13.87 -3.63 -15.17
C ALA A 60 -13.84 -3.26 -16.67
N GLY A 61 -12.66 -2.94 -17.23
CA GLY A 61 -12.49 -2.61 -18.64
C GLY A 61 -12.82 -1.16 -18.99
N GLU A 62 -12.84 -0.27 -18.00
CA GLU A 62 -13.22 1.14 -18.16
C GLU A 62 -12.19 1.98 -18.92
N ARG A 63 -10.97 1.46 -19.10
CA ARG A 63 -9.82 2.17 -19.68
C ARG A 63 -9.58 3.56 -19.04
N PRO A 64 -9.49 3.63 -17.70
CA PRO A 64 -9.38 4.90 -16.99
C PRO A 64 -8.04 5.60 -17.27
N LYS A 65 -8.02 6.92 -17.07
CA LYS A 65 -6.79 7.73 -17.04
C LYS A 65 -6.54 8.20 -15.61
N PHE A 66 -5.32 8.02 -15.13
CA PHE A 66 -4.91 8.34 -13.78
C PHE A 66 -3.76 9.34 -13.77
N ASP A 67 -3.88 10.31 -12.87
CA ASP A 67 -2.80 11.18 -12.45
C ASP A 67 -2.06 10.57 -11.24
N TYR A 68 -1.04 11.29 -10.78
CA TYR A 68 -0.34 10.95 -9.54
C TYR A 68 -1.26 11.13 -8.33
N TYR A 69 -1.40 10.08 -7.54
CA TYR A 69 -2.10 10.14 -6.26
C TYR A 69 -1.12 10.51 -5.14
N THR A 70 -1.50 11.48 -4.31
CA THR A 70 -0.83 11.79 -3.05
C THR A 70 -1.87 12.15 -2.00
N ASN A 71 -1.57 11.81 -0.75
CA ASN A 71 -2.29 12.29 0.42
C ASN A 71 -1.31 12.81 1.48
N ASP A 72 -0.12 13.23 1.06
CA ASP A 72 0.98 13.64 1.97
C ASP A 72 0.63 14.90 2.77
N GLU A 73 -0.30 15.71 2.27
CA GLU A 73 -0.84 16.90 2.94
C GLU A 73 -2.07 16.61 3.82
N ARG A 74 -2.55 15.36 3.88
CA ARG A 74 -3.69 14.99 4.73
C ARG A 74 -3.27 14.98 6.20
N ASP A 75 -4.13 15.56 7.03
CA ASP A 75 -3.97 15.50 8.48
C ASP A 75 -4.39 14.12 9.02
N PHE A 76 -3.42 13.41 9.61
CA PHE A 76 -3.62 12.12 10.28
C PHE A 76 -3.52 12.22 11.81
N SER A 77 -3.53 13.43 12.39
CA SER A 77 -3.40 13.64 13.84
C SER A 77 -4.46 12.93 14.68
N GLY A 78 -5.67 12.73 14.14
CA GLY A 78 -6.75 11.98 14.79
C GLY A 78 -6.68 10.46 14.59
N THR A 79 -5.80 9.97 13.71
CA THR A 79 -5.72 8.55 13.34
C THR A 79 -5.13 7.74 14.48
N GLN A 80 -5.82 6.66 14.86
CA GLN A 80 -5.29 5.66 15.78
C GLN A 80 -4.48 4.63 15.00
N LEU A 81 -3.27 4.31 15.48
CA LEU A 81 -2.34 3.40 14.80
C LEU A 81 -3.02 2.06 14.45
N GLU A 82 -3.53 1.35 15.45
CA GLU A 82 -4.13 0.02 15.23
C GLU A 82 -5.38 0.08 14.33
N ALA A 83 -6.21 1.12 14.46
CA ALA A 83 -7.38 1.27 13.60
C ALA A 83 -6.99 1.46 12.11
N ALA A 84 -5.95 2.24 11.83
CA ALA A 84 -5.43 2.40 10.48
C ALA A 84 -4.81 1.11 9.93
N LEU A 85 -4.07 0.37 10.76
CA LEU A 85 -3.51 -0.93 10.35
C LEU A 85 -4.62 -1.94 10.06
N GLU A 86 -5.68 -1.99 10.87
CA GLU A 86 -6.85 -2.84 10.64
C GLU A 86 -7.59 -2.46 9.34
N GLU A 87 -7.78 -1.17 9.06
CA GLU A 87 -8.35 -0.70 7.79
C GLU A 87 -7.49 -1.13 6.59
N TRP A 88 -6.17 -0.99 6.70
CA TRP A 88 -5.25 -1.39 5.64
C TRP A 88 -5.27 -2.90 5.39
N ILE A 89 -5.24 -3.72 6.45
CA ILE A 89 -5.37 -5.18 6.37
C ILE A 89 -6.68 -5.55 5.66
N ALA A 90 -7.80 -5.00 6.12
CA ALA A 90 -9.11 -5.35 5.60
C ALA A 90 -9.24 -4.96 4.12
N THR A 91 -8.72 -3.80 3.73
CA THR A 91 -8.78 -3.29 2.36
C THR A 91 -7.88 -4.11 1.42
N ARG A 92 -6.63 -4.38 1.82
CA ARG A 92 -5.72 -5.24 1.05
C ARG A 92 -6.29 -6.65 0.88
N SER A 93 -6.88 -7.24 1.93
CA SER A 93 -7.51 -8.57 1.83
C SER A 93 -8.62 -8.59 0.78
N ARG A 94 -9.55 -7.63 0.83
CA ARG A 94 -10.66 -7.55 -0.15
C ARG A 94 -10.17 -7.32 -1.57
N LEU A 95 -9.13 -6.50 -1.74
CA LEU A 95 -8.51 -6.26 -3.04
C LEU A 95 -7.87 -7.52 -3.60
N LEU A 96 -7.07 -8.24 -2.80
CA LEU A 96 -6.40 -9.45 -3.26
C LEU A 96 -7.38 -10.60 -3.52
N ASP A 97 -8.44 -10.72 -2.72
CA ASP A 97 -9.52 -11.69 -3.00
C ASP A 97 -10.24 -11.38 -4.31
N TYR A 98 -10.50 -10.10 -4.59
CA TYR A 98 -11.02 -9.67 -5.87
C TYR A 98 -10.07 -10.02 -7.02
N VAL A 99 -8.78 -9.68 -6.90
CA VAL A 99 -7.76 -9.98 -7.93
C VAL A 99 -7.62 -11.47 -8.20
N ARG A 100 -7.72 -12.33 -7.17
CA ARG A 100 -7.68 -13.80 -7.32
C ARG A 100 -8.91 -14.34 -8.05
N SER A 101 -10.03 -13.62 -8.03
CA SER A 101 -11.26 -14.00 -8.73
C SER A 101 -11.28 -13.61 -10.21
N LEU A 102 -10.37 -12.74 -10.64
CA LEU A 102 -10.29 -12.25 -12.02
C LEU A 102 -9.76 -13.33 -12.97
N THR A 103 -10.32 -13.37 -14.17
CA THR A 103 -9.75 -14.13 -15.30
C THR A 103 -8.46 -13.49 -15.81
N ASP A 104 -7.63 -14.26 -16.51
CA ASP A 104 -6.43 -13.73 -17.17
C ASP A 104 -6.75 -12.56 -18.12
N SER A 105 -7.90 -12.62 -18.80
CA SER A 105 -8.35 -11.56 -19.71
C SER A 105 -8.72 -10.27 -18.97
N GLU A 106 -9.24 -10.36 -17.75
CA GLU A 106 -9.56 -9.21 -16.89
C GLU A 106 -8.29 -8.61 -16.28
N ARG A 107 -7.34 -9.47 -15.87
CA ARG A 107 -6.04 -9.03 -15.34
C ARG A 107 -5.19 -8.34 -16.41
N ALA A 108 -5.34 -8.75 -17.68
CA ALA A 108 -4.67 -8.15 -18.83
C ALA A 108 -5.32 -6.84 -19.34
N ARG A 109 -6.47 -6.40 -18.77
CA ARG A 109 -7.05 -5.10 -19.12
C ARG A 109 -6.14 -3.97 -18.67
N VAL A 110 -6.27 -2.82 -19.33
CA VAL A 110 -5.38 -1.68 -19.14
C VAL A 110 -6.14 -0.37 -18.98
N GLY A 111 -5.58 0.50 -18.15
CA GLY A 111 -5.81 1.95 -18.15
C GLY A 111 -4.55 2.69 -18.58
N PHE A 112 -4.50 3.99 -18.32
CA PHE A 112 -3.34 4.84 -18.56
C PHE A 112 -3.00 5.65 -17.31
N HIS A 113 -1.72 5.79 -17.00
CA HIS A 113 -1.23 6.61 -15.90
C HIS A 113 -0.22 7.63 -16.43
N ASP A 114 -0.33 8.91 -16.07
CA ASP A 114 0.49 9.99 -16.63
C ASP A 114 2.00 9.74 -16.52
N ARG A 115 2.44 9.15 -15.40
CA ARG A 115 3.84 8.75 -15.18
C ARG A 115 4.25 7.44 -15.84
N TYR A 116 3.37 6.43 -15.88
CA TYR A 116 3.75 5.05 -16.20
C TYR A 116 3.29 4.59 -17.58
N GLY A 117 2.48 5.40 -18.28
CA GLY A 117 1.87 5.01 -19.54
C GLY A 117 0.75 4.00 -19.34
N GLU A 118 0.65 3.04 -20.26
CA GLU A 118 -0.33 1.95 -20.14
C GLU A 118 -0.07 1.10 -18.90
N ILE A 119 -1.12 0.83 -18.11
CA ILE A 119 -1.02 0.14 -16.82
C ILE A 119 -2.11 -0.93 -16.69
N SER A 120 -1.69 -2.16 -16.40
CA SER A 120 -2.58 -3.30 -16.15
C SER A 120 -2.87 -3.49 -14.66
N VAL A 121 -3.76 -4.44 -14.34
CA VAL A 121 -4.00 -4.87 -12.95
C VAL A 121 -2.70 -5.32 -12.29
N ASP A 122 -1.95 -6.20 -12.95
CA ASP A 122 -0.68 -6.72 -12.41
C ASP A 122 0.35 -5.62 -12.20
N ARG A 123 0.46 -4.71 -13.17
CA ARG A 123 1.41 -3.61 -13.05
C ARG A 123 1.06 -2.67 -11.90
N TYR A 124 -0.23 -2.47 -11.61
CA TYR A 124 -0.65 -1.68 -10.47
C TYR A 124 -0.34 -2.38 -9.13
N LEU A 125 -0.46 -3.72 -9.06
CA LEU A 125 -0.06 -4.49 -7.87
C LEU A 125 1.45 -4.40 -7.60
N GLU A 126 2.27 -4.41 -8.65
CA GLU A 126 3.71 -4.18 -8.52
C GLU A 126 4.03 -2.78 -7.98
N ILE A 127 3.30 -1.75 -8.42
CA ILE A 127 3.47 -0.39 -7.91
C ILE A 127 3.07 -0.31 -6.43
N ALA A 128 1.99 -1.00 -6.01
CA ALA A 128 1.62 -1.09 -4.60
C ALA A 128 2.72 -1.80 -3.78
N LEU A 129 3.35 -2.83 -4.34
CA LEU A 129 4.43 -3.56 -3.67
C LEU A 129 5.69 -2.70 -3.51
N ASP A 130 6.05 -1.94 -4.54
CA ASP A 130 7.17 -1.00 -4.47
C ASP A 130 6.89 0.10 -3.42
N HIS A 131 5.64 0.56 -3.30
CA HIS A 131 5.21 1.51 -2.26
C HIS A 131 5.34 0.93 -0.85
N ASP A 132 4.89 -0.31 -0.62
CA ASP A 132 5.08 -1.00 0.66
C ASP A 132 6.57 -1.10 1.03
N ARG A 133 7.43 -1.44 0.05
CA ARG A 133 8.89 -1.57 0.23
C ARG A 133 9.56 -0.24 0.55
N ASP A 134 9.11 0.85 -0.03
CA ASP A 134 9.62 2.18 0.26
C ASP A 134 9.38 2.55 1.73
N HIS A 135 8.17 2.30 2.24
CA HIS A 135 7.84 2.52 3.65
C HIS A 135 8.59 1.57 4.58
N LEU A 136 8.72 0.29 4.19
CA LEU A 136 9.48 -0.69 4.96
C LEU A 136 10.94 -0.26 5.17
N ARG A 137 11.62 0.22 4.10
CA ARG A 137 13.00 0.73 4.20
C ARG A 137 13.13 1.89 5.19
N GLY A 138 12.14 2.78 5.23
CA GLY A 138 12.10 3.86 6.21
C GLY A 138 11.99 3.35 7.65
N LEU A 139 11.12 2.36 7.89
CA LEU A 139 10.94 1.74 9.21
C LEU A 139 12.16 0.95 9.67
N GLU A 140 12.82 0.21 8.76
CA GLU A 140 14.07 -0.50 9.04
C GLU A 140 15.18 0.44 9.48
N HIS A 141 15.27 1.63 8.87
CA HIS A 141 16.23 2.65 9.28
C HIS A 141 16.01 3.11 10.72
N VAL A 142 14.75 3.42 11.08
CA VAL A 142 14.38 3.83 12.44
C VAL A 142 14.68 2.73 13.46
N ALA A 143 14.30 1.48 13.17
CA ALA A 143 14.58 0.37 14.08
C ALA A 143 16.09 0.13 14.28
N GLY A 144 16.89 0.30 13.23
CA GLY A 144 18.36 0.24 13.32
C GLY A 144 18.99 1.36 14.13
N GLU A 145 18.33 2.52 14.24
CA GLU A 145 18.74 3.61 15.14
C GLU A 145 18.39 3.33 16.60
N LEU A 146 17.22 2.73 16.86
CA LEU A 146 16.77 2.37 18.21
C LEU A 146 17.55 1.21 18.84
N ALA A 147 18.10 0.32 18.03
CA ALA A 147 18.87 -0.84 18.49
C ALA A 147 20.35 -0.54 18.81
N ARG A 148 20.80 0.72 18.63
CA ARG A 148 22.17 1.18 18.93
C ARG A 148 22.24 1.83 20.30
#